data_AF-Q30H33-F1
#
_entry.id   AF-Q30H33-F1
#
_cell.length_a   1.000
_cell.length_b   1.000
_cell.length_c   1.000
_cell.angle_alpha   90.00
_cell.angle_beta   90.00
_cell.angle_gamma   90.00
#
_symmetry.space_group_name_H-M   'P 1'
#
loop_
_entity.id
_entity.type
_entity.pdbx_description
1 polymer ?
#
loop_
_entity_poly.entity_id
_entity_poly.type
_entity_poly.pdbx_seq_one_letter_code
_entity_poly.pdbx_strand_id
1 'polypeptide(L)'
;NIDVWLEVIPQIIARIQTPRQSIQQLIVQLLHDIGKAHPQALIYPLTVASKSTVAARRNVAQNITHKMREHSPKIVDQAELVSTELIRAAILWHEMWYDGLEEASKHYFGDHDIPGMLGVLEPLHEIVENGPQTLRETSFIQSFGHDLRIAREHLKRY
;
A
#
# COMPACT_ATOMS: atom_id res chain seq x y z
N ASN A 1 -30.20 1.26 14.62
CA ASN A 1 -29.35 0.14 15.05
C ASN A 1 -28.21 0.03 14.04
N ILE A 2 -26.97 0.30 14.45
CA ILE A 2 -25.79 0.33 13.58
C ILE A 2 -25.12 -1.06 13.46
N ASP A 3 -25.34 -1.94 14.44
CA ASP A 3 -24.72 -3.27 14.54
C ASP A 3 -25.06 -4.19 13.37
N VAL A 4 -26.25 -4.01 12.78
CA VAL A 4 -26.73 -4.79 11.62
C VAL A 4 -25.82 -4.67 10.39
N TRP A 5 -24.99 -3.62 10.33
CA TRP A 5 -24.09 -3.38 9.22
C TRP A 5 -22.71 -4.00 9.39
N LEU A 6 -22.36 -4.46 10.61
CA LEU A 6 -21.02 -4.96 10.91
C LEU A 6 -20.65 -6.18 10.08
N GLU A 7 -21.60 -7.10 9.89
CA GLU A 7 -21.41 -8.33 9.11
C GLU A 7 -21.20 -8.07 7.60
N VAL A 8 -21.63 -6.90 7.12
CA VAL A 8 -21.58 -6.54 5.70
C VAL A 8 -20.58 -5.43 5.36
N ILE A 9 -19.70 -5.07 6.30
CA ILE A 9 -18.61 -4.10 6.07
C ILE A 9 -17.79 -4.44 4.82
N PRO A 10 -17.38 -5.71 4.55
CA PRO A 10 -16.62 -6.02 3.34
C PRO A 10 -17.33 -5.64 2.04
N GLN A 11 -18.65 -5.88 1.97
CA GLN A 11 -19.47 -5.58 0.81
C GLN A 11 -19.68 -4.08 0.63
N ILE A 12 -19.83 -3.34 1.74
CA ILE A 12 -19.91 -1.87 1.73
C ILE A 12 -18.58 -1.29 1.22
N ILE A 13 -17.45 -1.72 1.80
CA ILE A 13 -16.10 -1.26 1.41
C ILE A 13 -15.79 -1.63 -0.05
N ALA A 14 -16.27 -2.75 -0.56
CA ALA A 14 -16.14 -3.10 -1.97
C ALA A 14 -16.74 -2.03 -2.91
N ARG A 15 -17.76 -1.28 -2.45
CA ARG A 15 -18.48 -0.26 -3.23
C ARG A 15 -18.13 1.19 -2.86
N ILE A 16 -17.11 1.41 -2.03
CA ILE A 16 -16.71 2.74 -1.55
C ILE A 16 -16.39 3.74 -2.67
N GLN A 17 -15.91 3.27 -3.83
CA GLN A 17 -15.61 4.07 -5.02
C GLN A 17 -16.72 4.09 -6.08
N THR A 18 -17.99 3.88 -5.71
CA THR A 18 -19.10 3.93 -6.67
C THR A 18 -19.14 5.26 -7.44
N PRO A 19 -19.33 5.27 -8.77
CA PRO A 19 -19.36 6.51 -9.56
C PRO A 19 -20.63 7.34 -9.34
N ARG A 20 -21.65 6.76 -8.71
CA ARG A 20 -22.90 7.46 -8.40
C ARG A 20 -22.74 8.25 -7.09
N GLN A 21 -22.58 9.56 -7.19
CA GLN A 21 -22.26 10.43 -6.06
C GLN A 21 -23.25 10.31 -4.88
N SER A 22 -24.55 10.22 -5.16
CA SER A 22 -25.57 10.09 -4.12
C SER A 22 -25.42 8.80 -3.31
N ILE A 23 -25.11 7.68 -3.97
CA ILE A 23 -24.86 6.39 -3.31
C ILE A 23 -23.54 6.45 -2.55
N GLN A 24 -22.51 7.06 -3.14
CA GLN A 24 -21.22 7.21 -2.46
C GLN A 24 -21.37 8.00 -1.16
N GLN A 25 -22.10 9.11 -1.18
CA GLN A 25 -22.35 9.92 0.02
C GLN A 25 -23.07 9.12 1.11
N LEU A 26 -24.07 8.31 0.76
CA LEU A 26 -24.75 7.43 1.71
C LEU A 26 -23.83 6.36 2.29
N ILE A 27 -22.99 5.74 1.45
CA ILE A 27 -21.99 4.77 1.91
C ILE A 27 -21.00 5.44 2.86
N VAL A 28 -20.45 6.59 2.50
CA VAL A 28 -19.49 7.34 3.30
C VAL A 28 -20.12 7.75 4.64
N GLN A 29 -21.34 8.25 4.63
CA GLN A 29 -22.07 8.61 5.85
C GLN A 29 -22.28 7.39 6.77
N LEU A 30 -22.74 6.26 6.22
CA LEU A 30 -22.89 5.02 6.97
C LEU A 30 -21.56 4.56 7.57
N LEU A 31 -20.47 4.61 6.80
CA LEU A 31 -19.13 4.25 7.29
C LEU A 31 -18.64 5.21 8.38
N HIS A 32 -18.97 6.50 8.31
CA HIS A 32 -18.69 7.43 9.41
C HIS A 32 -19.46 7.06 10.69
N ASP A 33 -20.74 6.70 10.56
CA ASP A 33 -21.58 6.32 11.71
C ASP A 33 -21.12 4.99 12.32
N ILE A 34 -20.75 4.01 11.49
CA ILE A 34 -20.10 2.75 11.95
C ILE A 34 -18.76 3.08 12.61
N GLY A 35 -17.93 3.95 12.02
CA GLY A 35 -16.62 4.30 12.57
C GLY A 35 -16.70 4.94 13.95
N LYS A 36 -17.70 5.78 14.20
CA LYS A 36 -17.94 6.39 15.51
C LYS A 36 -18.36 5.36 16.57
N ALA A 37 -19.19 4.39 16.21
CA ALA A 37 -19.71 3.39 17.15
C ALA A 37 -18.75 2.19 17.35
N HIS A 38 -18.11 1.72 16.27
CA HIS A 38 -17.28 0.51 16.22
C HIS A 38 -15.98 0.73 15.41
N PRO A 39 -15.07 1.62 15.85
CA PRO A 39 -13.86 1.93 15.10
C PRO A 39 -12.97 0.70 14.85
N GLN A 40 -12.96 -0.26 15.79
CA GLN A 40 -12.24 -1.54 15.68
C GLN A 40 -12.71 -2.39 14.49
N ALA A 41 -14.02 -2.41 14.20
CA ALA A 41 -14.58 -3.20 13.12
C ALA A 41 -14.26 -2.59 11.74
N LEU A 42 -14.07 -1.28 11.68
CA LEU A 42 -13.92 -0.55 10.44
C LEU A 42 -12.45 -0.27 10.05
N ILE A 43 -11.56 -0.14 11.03
CA ILE A 43 -10.20 0.32 10.79
C ILE A 43 -9.42 -0.58 9.83
N TYR A 44 -9.44 -1.90 10.00
CA TYR A 44 -8.65 -2.80 9.14
C TYR A 44 -9.14 -2.83 7.67
N PRO A 45 -10.45 -2.97 7.39
CA PRO A 45 -10.97 -2.82 6.03
C PRO A 45 -10.61 -1.48 5.38
N LEU A 46 -10.66 -0.37 6.14
CA LEU A 46 -10.27 0.95 5.63
C LEU A 46 -8.77 1.04 5.36
N THR A 47 -7.91 0.53 6.24
CA THR A 47 -6.46 0.58 6.05
C THR A 47 -6.03 -0.15 4.77
N VAL A 48 -6.67 -1.28 4.45
CA VAL A 48 -6.44 -1.99 3.17
C VAL A 48 -6.94 -1.14 1.99
N ALA A 49 -8.13 -0.56 2.08
CA ALA A 49 -8.68 0.28 1.00
C ALA A 49 -7.83 1.55 0.76
N SER A 50 -7.26 2.13 1.82
CA SER A 50 -6.37 3.30 1.78
C SER A 50 -5.01 3.03 1.13
N LYS A 51 -4.64 1.76 0.88
CA LYS A 51 -3.44 1.36 0.14
C LYS A 51 -3.74 0.89 -1.29
N SER A 52 -4.98 1.04 -1.76
CA SER A 52 -5.39 0.60 -3.10
C SER A 52 -4.61 1.29 -4.23
N THR A 53 -4.31 0.56 -5.31
CA THR A 53 -3.77 1.13 -6.56
C THR A 53 -4.79 2.02 -7.28
N VAL A 54 -6.09 1.83 -7.05
CA VAL A 54 -7.15 2.66 -7.63
C VAL A 54 -7.30 3.96 -6.84
N ALA A 55 -6.92 5.08 -7.45
CA ALA A 55 -6.90 6.41 -6.80
C ALA A 55 -8.26 6.81 -6.18
N ALA A 56 -9.38 6.61 -6.89
CA ALA A 56 -10.70 6.94 -6.36
C ALA A 56 -11.04 6.16 -5.08
N ARG A 57 -10.69 4.87 -5.02
CA ARG A 57 -10.89 4.03 -3.82
C ARG A 57 -10.00 4.49 -2.67
N ARG A 58 -8.72 4.73 -2.98
CA ARG A 58 -7.72 5.21 -2.01
C ARG A 58 -8.16 6.53 -1.37
N ASN A 59 -8.54 7.51 -2.19
CA ASN A 59 -8.89 8.84 -1.72
C ASN A 59 -10.11 8.82 -0.80
N VAL A 60 -11.16 8.07 -1.15
CA VAL A 60 -12.37 7.98 -0.32
C VAL A 60 -12.04 7.28 1.01
N ALA A 61 -11.28 6.18 0.97
CA ALA A 61 -10.87 5.47 2.17
C ALA A 61 -10.02 6.34 3.10
N GLN A 62 -9.04 7.06 2.55
CA GLN A 62 -8.20 8.00 3.30
C GLN A 62 -9.01 9.13 3.94
N ASN A 63 -10.00 9.67 3.23
CA ASN A 63 -10.90 10.69 3.79
C ASN A 63 -11.71 10.15 4.97
N ILE A 64 -12.23 8.92 4.88
CA ILE A 64 -12.96 8.30 5.99
C ILE A 64 -12.03 8.02 7.17
N THR A 65 -10.85 7.45 6.92
CA THR A 65 -9.83 7.21 7.96
C THR A 65 -9.42 8.52 8.64
N HIS A 66 -9.23 9.61 7.89
CA HIS A 66 -8.90 10.93 8.43
C HIS A 66 -10.02 11.43 9.35
N LYS A 67 -11.28 11.32 8.93
CA LYS A 67 -12.41 11.69 9.79
C LYS A 67 -12.49 10.82 11.04
N MET A 68 -12.18 9.53 10.92
CA MET A 68 -12.15 8.62 12.06
C MET A 68 -11.06 8.99 13.07
N ARG A 69 -9.93 9.54 12.60
CA ARG A 69 -8.84 10.03 13.44
C ARG A 69 -9.27 11.16 14.37
N GLU A 70 -10.29 11.95 14.02
CA GLU A 70 -10.79 13.04 14.87
C GLU A 70 -11.38 12.53 16.20
N HIS A 71 -11.98 11.34 16.22
CA HIS A 71 -12.63 10.78 17.42
C HIS A 71 -11.96 9.49 17.94
N SER A 72 -11.16 8.83 17.12
CA SER A 72 -10.45 7.60 17.48
C SER A 72 -9.00 7.60 16.96
N PRO A 73 -8.19 8.61 17.33
CA PRO A 73 -6.83 8.75 16.80
C PRO A 73 -5.94 7.56 17.16
N LYS A 74 -5.99 7.11 18.42
CA LYS A 74 -5.13 6.03 18.92
C LYS A 74 -5.23 4.74 18.08
N ILE A 75 -6.44 4.30 17.75
CA ILE A 75 -6.62 3.06 16.96
C ILE A 75 -6.23 3.26 15.49
N VAL A 76 -6.47 4.46 14.95
CA VAL A 76 -6.05 4.80 13.58
C VAL A 76 -4.52 4.72 13.49
N ASP A 77 -3.81 5.38 14.40
CA ASP A 77 -2.36 5.45 14.39
C ASP A 77 -1.73 4.07 14.65
N GLN A 78 -2.31 3.31 15.59
CA GLN A 78 -1.89 1.93 15.85
C GLN A 78 -2.10 1.03 14.63
N ALA A 79 -3.25 1.10 13.97
CA ALA A 79 -3.52 0.26 12.81
C ALA A 79 -2.70 0.64 11.58
N GLU A 80 -2.39 1.92 11.41
CA GLU A 80 -1.47 2.40 10.36
C GLU A 80 -0.07 1.83 10.57
N LEU A 81 0.48 1.93 11.78
CA LEU A 81 1.77 1.35 12.14
C LEU A 81 1.78 -0.17 11.92
N VAL A 82 0.81 -0.87 12.49
CA VAL A 82 0.71 -2.33 12.39
C VAL A 82 0.58 -2.77 10.92
N SER A 83 -0.27 -2.12 10.12
CA SER A 83 -0.43 -2.50 8.72
C SER A 83 0.84 -2.28 7.90
N THR A 84 1.56 -1.19 8.14
CA THR A 84 2.80 -0.90 7.43
C THR A 84 3.88 -1.91 7.78
N GLU A 85 4.05 -2.20 9.07
CA GLU A 85 5.07 -3.16 9.51
C GLU A 85 4.72 -4.61 9.19
N LEU A 86 3.43 -4.98 9.14
CA LEU A 86 3.03 -6.31 8.66
C LEU A 86 3.35 -6.51 7.17
N ILE A 87 3.16 -5.48 6.33
CA ILE A 87 3.55 -5.56 4.91
C ILE A 87 5.06 -5.69 4.79
N ARG A 88 5.84 -4.88 5.52
CA ARG A 88 7.30 -4.95 5.53
C ARG A 88 7.83 -6.30 6.01
N ALA A 89 7.20 -6.88 7.03
CA ALA A 89 7.60 -8.19 7.55
C ALA A 89 7.20 -9.36 6.63
N ALA A 90 6.17 -9.17 5.78
CA ALA A 90 5.68 -10.19 4.86
C ALA A 90 6.51 -10.28 3.57
N ILE A 91 7.19 -9.20 3.16
CA ILE A 91 8.01 -9.18 1.95
C ILE A 91 9.29 -8.38 2.24
N LEU A 92 10.41 -9.10 2.33
CA LEU A 92 11.71 -8.53 2.64
C LEU A 92 12.36 -7.96 1.36
N TRP A 93 13.26 -6.99 1.52
CA TRP A 93 13.94 -6.37 0.37
C TRP A 93 14.64 -7.40 -0.53
N HIS A 94 15.26 -8.43 0.03
CA HIS A 94 15.91 -9.46 -0.80
C HIS A 94 14.90 -10.29 -1.61
N GLU A 95 13.70 -10.54 -1.09
CA GLU A 95 12.62 -11.22 -1.82
C GLU A 95 12.10 -10.32 -2.93
N MET A 96 11.83 -9.04 -2.63
CA MET A 96 11.42 -8.04 -3.63
C MET A 96 12.44 -7.91 -4.78
N TRP A 97 13.73 -7.84 -4.44
CA TRP A 97 14.80 -7.73 -5.42
C TRP A 97 14.98 -9.02 -6.22
N TYR A 98 14.86 -10.19 -5.60
CA TYR A 98 14.93 -11.47 -6.31
C TYR A 98 13.81 -11.59 -7.34
N ASP A 99 12.55 -11.42 -6.91
CA ASP A 99 11.38 -11.54 -7.79
C ASP A 99 11.41 -10.48 -8.91
N GLY A 100 11.77 -9.24 -8.56
CA GLY A 100 11.83 -8.16 -9.54
C GLY A 100 12.96 -8.31 -10.56
N LEU A 101 14.11 -8.87 -10.17
CA LEU A 101 15.18 -9.18 -11.12
C LEU A 101 14.79 -10.32 -12.07
N GLU A 102 14.08 -11.33 -11.57
CA GLU A 102 13.53 -12.40 -12.41
C GLU A 102 12.57 -11.84 -13.46
N GLU A 103 11.64 -10.97 -13.04
CA GLU A 103 10.67 -10.36 -13.94
C GLU A 103 11.31 -9.38 -14.94
N ALA A 104 12.23 -8.53 -14.47
CA ALA A 104 12.99 -7.65 -15.34
C ALA A 104 13.81 -8.43 -16.39
N SER A 105 14.36 -9.59 -16.01
CA SER A 105 15.08 -10.49 -16.93
C SER A 105 14.16 -11.03 -18.04
N LYS A 106 12.92 -11.39 -17.74
CA LYS A 106 11.93 -11.82 -18.76
C LYS A 106 11.62 -10.70 -19.75
N HIS A 107 11.36 -9.49 -19.25
CA HIS A 107 11.14 -8.32 -20.11
C HIS A 107 12.33 -8.09 -21.06
N TYR A 108 13.55 -8.11 -20.53
CA TYR A 108 14.74 -7.80 -21.33
C TYR A 108 15.14 -8.92 -22.30
N PHE A 109 15.29 -10.15 -21.82
CA PHE A 109 15.81 -11.27 -22.62
C PHE A 109 14.73 -12.03 -23.39
N GLY A 110 13.51 -12.12 -22.84
CA GLY A 110 12.40 -12.79 -23.50
C GLY A 110 11.71 -11.86 -24.50
N ASP A 111 11.17 -10.76 -23.97
CA ASP A 111 10.27 -9.88 -24.73
C ASP A 111 10.99 -8.74 -25.46
N HIS A 112 12.29 -8.54 -25.20
CA HIS A 112 13.09 -7.42 -25.71
C HIS A 112 12.47 -6.05 -25.36
N ASP A 113 11.77 -5.98 -24.23
CA ASP A 113 11.04 -4.82 -23.72
C ASP A 113 11.86 -4.10 -22.64
N ILE A 114 12.74 -3.21 -23.09
CA ILE A 114 13.55 -2.36 -22.20
C ILE A 114 12.67 -1.44 -21.32
N PRO A 115 11.64 -0.75 -21.86
CA PRO A 115 10.73 0.04 -21.03
C PRO A 115 10.07 -0.77 -19.92
N GLY A 116 9.61 -1.99 -20.21
CA GLY A 116 9.04 -2.90 -19.21
C GLY A 116 10.03 -3.28 -18.11
N MET A 117 11.26 -3.67 -18.50
CA MET A 117 12.33 -3.97 -17.54
C MET A 117 12.62 -2.77 -16.61
N LEU A 118 12.75 -1.56 -17.16
CA LEU A 118 12.95 -0.34 -16.37
C LEU A 118 11.76 -0.05 -15.45
N GLY A 119 10.54 -0.28 -15.92
CA GLY A 119 9.31 -0.13 -15.12
C GLY A 119 9.26 -1.05 -13.90
N VAL A 120 9.93 -2.20 -13.94
CA VAL A 120 10.08 -3.12 -12.80
C VAL A 120 11.21 -2.69 -11.86
N LEU A 121 12.37 -2.30 -12.39
CA LEU A 121 13.57 -2.02 -11.59
C LEU A 121 13.55 -0.65 -10.90
N GLU A 122 12.97 0.37 -11.53
CA GLU A 122 13.02 1.74 -10.99
C GLU A 122 12.34 1.87 -9.61
N PRO A 123 11.13 1.31 -9.37
CA PRO A 123 10.53 1.33 -8.04
C PRO A 123 11.35 0.60 -6.97
N LEU A 124 12.07 -0.48 -7.34
CA LEU A 124 12.94 -1.19 -6.40
C LEU A 124 14.13 -0.35 -5.99
N HIS A 125 14.73 0.37 -6.94
CA HIS A 125 15.80 1.31 -6.63
C HIS A 125 15.32 2.49 -5.77
N GLU A 126 14.10 3.00 -6.00
CA GLU A 126 13.50 4.04 -5.15
C GLU A 126 13.34 3.57 -3.69
N ILE A 127 12.95 2.32 -3.46
CA ILE A 127 12.85 1.75 -2.10
C ILE A 127 14.20 1.78 -1.39
N VAL A 128 15.27 1.39 -2.08
CA VAL A 128 16.64 1.37 -1.53
C VAL A 128 17.15 2.79 -1.26
N GLU A 129 16.87 3.75 -2.15
CA GLU A 129 17.27 5.16 -1.99
C GLU A 129 16.58 5.88 -0.84
N ASN A 130 15.35 5.49 -0.50
CA ASN A 130 14.65 6.00 0.69
C ASN A 130 15.37 5.64 2.01
N GLY A 131 16.33 4.72 1.95
CA GLY A 131 17.20 4.34 3.05
C GLY A 131 16.60 3.26 3.95
N PRO A 132 17.46 2.50 4.67
CA PRO A 132 17.01 1.43 5.53
C PRO A 132 16.35 1.98 6.80
N GLN A 133 15.26 1.35 7.22
CA GLN A 133 14.50 1.65 8.44
C GLN A 133 14.65 0.54 9.49
N THR A 134 15.09 -0.65 9.10
CA THR A 134 15.30 -1.80 9.99
C THR A 134 16.71 -2.38 9.90
N LEU A 135 17.11 -3.17 10.90
CA LEU A 135 18.41 -3.86 10.89
C LEU A 135 18.59 -4.77 9.68
N ARG A 136 17.52 -5.45 9.22
CA ARG A 136 17.58 -6.32 8.04
C ARG A 136 17.80 -5.53 6.75
N GLU A 137 17.14 -4.39 6.61
CA GLU A 137 17.32 -3.48 5.46
C GLU A 137 18.73 -2.88 5.48
N THR A 138 19.26 -2.52 6.67
CA THR A 138 20.65 -2.08 6.82
C THR A 138 21.64 -3.15 6.36
N SER A 139 21.46 -4.41 6.78
CA SER A 139 22.30 -5.52 6.31
C SER A 139 22.20 -5.75 4.80
N PHE A 140 21.02 -5.56 4.21
CA PHE A 140 20.83 -5.63 2.75
C PHE A 140 21.66 -4.54 2.04
N ILE A 141 21.58 -3.29 2.48
CA ILE A 141 22.37 -2.18 1.92
C ILE A 141 23.87 -2.43 2.07
N GLN A 142 24.31 -2.91 3.22
CA GLN A 142 25.72 -3.24 3.46
C GLN A 142 26.24 -4.32 2.50
N SER A 143 25.38 -5.27 2.12
CA SER A 143 25.77 -6.39 1.26
C SER A 143 25.68 -6.05 -0.24
N PHE A 144 24.65 -5.32 -0.66
CA PHE A 144 24.30 -5.16 -2.09
C PHE A 144 24.19 -3.70 -2.55
N GLY A 145 24.16 -2.73 -1.63
CA GLY A 145 23.83 -1.33 -1.96
C GLY A 145 24.82 -0.66 -2.91
N HIS A 146 26.11 -1.04 -2.85
CA HIS A 146 27.12 -0.53 -3.78
C HIS A 146 26.83 -0.96 -5.22
N ASP A 147 26.60 -2.25 -5.43
CA ASP A 147 26.39 -2.84 -6.75
C ASP A 147 25.06 -2.37 -7.35
N LEU A 148 24.00 -2.29 -6.56
CA LEU A 148 22.70 -1.78 -7.00
C LEU A 148 22.79 -0.31 -7.45
N ARG A 149 23.58 0.52 -6.76
CA ARG A 149 23.77 1.92 -7.18
C ARG A 149 24.48 2.01 -8.53
N ILE A 150 25.55 1.22 -8.71
CA ILE A 150 26.27 1.16 -10.00
C ILE A 150 25.34 0.67 -11.11
N ALA A 151 24.57 -0.40 -10.85
CA ALA A 151 23.59 -0.91 -11.81
C ALA A 151 22.58 0.17 -12.22
N ARG A 152 22.03 0.95 -11.28
CA ARG A 152 21.12 2.06 -11.59
C ARG A 152 21.78 3.14 -12.44
N GLU A 153 23.04 3.49 -12.17
CA GLU A 153 23.80 4.45 -12.97
C GLU A 153 23.97 3.98 -14.42
N HIS A 154 24.09 2.66 -14.65
CA HIS A 154 24.10 2.10 -16.00
C HIS A 154 22.71 2.11 -16.65
N LEU A 155 21.65 1.81 -15.90
CA LEU A 155 20.27 1.87 -16.40
C LEU A 155 19.88 3.27 -16.86
N LYS A 156 20.33 4.33 -16.17
CA LYS A 156 20.08 5.73 -16.54
C LYS A 156 20.77 6.18 -17.84
N ARG A 157 21.69 5.38 -18.39
CA ARG A 157 22.41 5.69 -19.64
C ARG A 157 21.75 5.07 -20.88
N TYR A 158 20.77 4.18 -20.69
CA TYR A 158 19.90 3.69 -21.74
C TYR A 158 18.84 4.74 -22.09
#